data_AF-A0A536SE23-F1
#
_entry.id   AF-A0A536SE23-F1
#
_cell.length_a   1.000
_cell.length_b   1.000
_cell.length_c   1.000
_cell.angle_alpha   90.00
_cell.angle_beta   90.00
_cell.angle_gamma   90.00
#
_symmetry.space_group_name_H-M   'P 1'
#
loop_
_entity.id
_entity.type
_entity.pdbx_description
1 polymer ?
#
loop_
_entity_poly.entity_id
_entity_poly.type
_entity_poly.pdbx_seq_one_letter_code
_entity_poly.pdbx_strand_id
1 'polypeptide(L)' 'PTGARLKVKAQVTERVGPDHAFIPFHFSGWWQGKDMLPYYPEGAAPIVRGEAVNTATTYGYDSVTMMQETKTTVCQIERA' A
#
# COMPACT_ATOMS: atom_id res chain seq x y z
N PRO A 1 4.36 -11.66 -11.41
CA PRO A 1 3.98 -10.46 -10.63
C PRO A 1 2.63 -9.93 -11.10
N THR A 2 1.70 -9.67 -10.18
CA THR A 2 0.29 -9.29 -10.48
C THR A 2 0.14 -7.93 -11.19
N GLY A 3 1.22 -7.15 -11.33
CA GLY A 3 1.21 -5.85 -12.01
C GLY A 3 0.56 -4.74 -11.20
N ALA A 4 0.17 -5.01 -9.95
CA ALA A 4 -0.37 -4.01 -9.04
C ALA A 4 0.63 -2.87 -8.82
N ARG A 5 0.12 -1.64 -8.86
CA ARG A 5 0.88 -0.41 -8.59
C ARG A 5 0.17 0.35 -7.50
N LEU A 6 0.95 0.90 -6.57
CA LEU A 6 0.43 1.68 -5.44
C LEU A 6 1.04 3.06 -5.45
N LYS A 7 0.19 4.09 -5.54
CA LYS A 7 0.58 5.48 -5.39
C LYS A 7 0.48 5.90 -3.94
N VAL A 8 1.63 6.24 -3.36
CA VAL A 8 1.75 6.69 -1.97
C VAL A 8 2.68 7.90 -1.87
N LYS A 9 2.67 8.56 -0.71
CA LYS A 9 3.67 9.58 -0.37
C LYS A 9 4.80 8.93 0.41
N ALA A 10 6.03 9.14 -0.04
CA ALA A 10 7.21 8.65 0.65
C ALA A 10 7.49 9.48 1.92
N GLN A 11 7.74 8.79 3.02
CA GLN A 11 8.30 9.35 4.24
C GLN A 11 9.67 8.70 4.46
N VAL A 12 10.74 9.48 4.29
CA VAL A 12 12.11 9.00 4.53
C VAL A 12 12.39 9.09 6.03
N THR A 13 12.80 7.97 6.64
CA THR A 13 13.03 7.88 8.08
C THR A 13 13.97 6.71 8.40
N GLU A 14 14.84 6.90 9.40
CA GLU A 14 15.77 5.87 9.90
C GLU A 14 15.07 4.77 10.73
N ARG A 15 13.75 4.85 10.91
CA ARG A 15 12.97 3.85 11.68
C ARG A 15 12.72 2.55 10.92
N VAL A 16 12.94 2.54 9.60
CA VAL A 16 12.76 1.39 8.73
C VAL A 16 14.14 0.96 8.24
N GLY A 17 14.38 -0.35 8.22
CA GLY A 17 15.65 -0.90 7.72
C GLY A 17 15.93 -0.46 6.27
N PRO A 18 17.22 -0.31 5.88
CA PRO A 18 17.60 0.26 4.58
C PRO A 18 17.16 -0.58 3.38
N ASP A 19 16.82 -1.84 3.59
CA ASP A 19 16.36 -2.83 2.61
C ASP A 19 14.84 -3.04 2.62
N HIS A 20 14.09 -2.27 3.43
CA HIS A 20 12.66 -2.44 3.62
C HIS A 20 11.86 -1.17 3.28
N ALA A 21 10.64 -1.38 2.81
CA ALA A 21 9.61 -0.36 2.75
C ALA A 21 8.45 -0.75 3.66
N PHE A 22 7.97 0.21 4.45
CA PHE A 22 6.81 0.03 5.29
C PHE A 22 5.63 0.84 4.75
N ILE A 23 4.51 0.18 4.49
CA ILE A 23 3.27 0.81 4.04
C ILE A 23 2.11 0.34 4.94
N PRO A 24 1.24 1.24 5.42
CA PRO A 24 0.06 0.86 6.19
C PRO A 24 -0.88 -0.07 5.40
N PHE A 25 -1.39 -1.10 6.08
CA PHE A 25 -2.27 -2.11 5.47
C PHE A 25 -3.55 -1.51 4.88
N HIS A 26 -4.21 -0.65 5.66
CA HIS A 26 -5.39 0.10 5.25
C HIS A 26 -5.02 1.57 5.04
N PHE A 27 -5.05 1.98 3.78
CA PHE A 27 -4.82 3.36 3.37
C PHE A 27 -5.94 3.80 2.43
N SER A 28 -6.21 5.11 2.33
CA SER A 28 -7.29 5.60 1.48
C SER A 28 -6.95 6.93 0.81
N GLY A 29 -7.72 7.30 -0.20
CA GLY A 29 -7.58 8.54 -0.95
C GLY A 29 -7.14 8.37 -2.39
N TRP A 30 -6.43 7.29 -2.75
CA TRP A 30 -6.16 6.93 -4.14
C TRP A 30 -6.71 5.54 -4.44
N TRP A 31 -7.15 5.32 -5.68
CA TRP A 31 -7.60 4.04 -6.18
C TRP A 31 -7.23 3.85 -7.65
N GLN A 32 -6.42 2.85 -7.94
CA GLN A 32 -5.88 2.55 -9.28
C GLN A 32 -5.29 3.80 -9.96
N GLY A 33 -4.50 4.57 -9.20
CA GLY A 33 -3.90 5.82 -9.66
C GLY A 33 -4.84 7.02 -9.77
N LYS A 34 -6.15 6.88 -9.52
CA LYS A 34 -7.13 7.97 -9.49
C LYS A 34 -7.24 8.57 -8.08
N ASP A 35 -7.31 9.90 -8.00
CA ASP A 35 -7.59 10.60 -6.75
C ASP A 35 -9.09 10.48 -6.42
N MET A 36 -9.38 10.01 -5.21
CA MET A 36 -10.74 9.78 -4.73
C MET A 36 -11.30 10.97 -3.94
N LEU A 37 -10.54 12.06 -3.81
CA LEU A 37 -10.97 13.30 -3.13
C LEU A 37 -12.39 13.77 -3.50
N PRO A 38 -12.83 13.75 -4.79
CA PRO A 38 -14.17 14.23 -5.15
C PRO A 38 -15.33 13.46 -4.51
N TYR A 39 -15.06 12.27 -3.97
CA TYR A 39 -16.06 11.40 -3.35
C TYR A 39 -16.09 11.52 -1.82
N TYR A 40 -15.19 12.30 -1.22
CA TYR A 40 -15.23 12.57 0.21
C TYR A 40 -16.15 13.77 0.50
N PRO A 41 -16.99 13.70 1.55
CA PRO A 41 -17.61 14.88 2.13
C PRO A 41 -16.55 15.93 2.49
N GLU A 42 -16.96 17.19 2.53
CA GLU A 42 -16.07 18.28 2.92
C GLU A 42 -15.45 18.01 4.30
N GLY A 43 -14.11 18.15 4.39
CA GLY A 43 -13.35 17.90 5.62
C GLY A 43 -13.20 16.43 6.02
N ALA A 44 -13.78 15.47 5.28
CA ALA A 44 -13.72 14.04 5.62
C ALA A 44 -12.59 13.27 4.93
N ALA A 45 -11.83 13.91 4.04
CA ALA A 45 -10.73 13.27 3.34
C ALA A 45 -9.53 13.01 4.28
N PRO A 46 -8.79 11.90 4.09
CA PRO A 46 -7.56 11.63 4.82
C PRO A 46 -6.53 12.75 4.65
N ILE A 47 -5.83 13.10 5.73
CA ILE A 47 -4.74 14.10 5.70
C ILE A 47 -3.65 13.67 4.73
N VAL A 48 -3.25 12.39 4.81
CA VAL A 48 -2.34 11.77 3.84
C VAL A 48 -3.13 10.77 3.03
N ARG A 49 -3.11 10.93 1.71
CA ARG A 49 -3.82 10.09 0.75
C ARG A 49 -2.84 9.14 0.04
N GLY A 50 -3.26 7.90 -0.17
CA GLY A 50 -2.54 6.92 -1.00
C GLY A 50 -3.38 5.68 -1.25
N GLU A 51 -2.75 4.65 -1.81
CA GLU A 51 -3.38 3.34 -2.08
C GLU A 51 -3.11 2.32 -0.97
N ALA A 52 -4.07 1.43 -0.74
CA ALA A 52 -3.99 0.41 0.30
C ALA A 52 -3.09 -0.76 -0.15
N VAL A 53 -2.10 -1.13 0.67
CA VAL A 53 -1.11 -2.17 0.29
C VAL A 53 -1.69 -3.57 0.22
N ASN A 54 -2.81 -3.84 0.88
CA ASN A 54 -3.52 -5.11 0.80
C ASN A 54 -4.03 -5.43 -0.62
N THR A 55 -3.98 -4.47 -1.55
CA THR A 55 -4.27 -4.68 -2.97
C THR A 55 -3.08 -5.18 -3.79
N ALA A 56 -1.86 -5.14 -3.22
CA ALA A 56 -0.61 -5.54 -3.87
C ALA A 56 0.16 -6.63 -3.10
N THR A 57 -0.48 -7.32 -2.15
CA THR A 57 0.11 -8.47 -1.48
C THR A 57 0.20 -9.69 -2.39
N THR A 58 1.07 -10.63 -2.04
CA THR A 58 1.18 -11.91 -2.73
C THR A 58 -0.10 -12.74 -2.57
N TYR A 59 -0.26 -13.75 -3.43
CA TYR A 59 -1.31 -14.77 -3.34
C TYR A 59 -0.89 -15.95 -2.45
N GLY A 60 0.25 -15.85 -1.76
CA GLY A 60 0.82 -16.91 -0.94
C GLY A 60 -0.08 -17.33 0.22
N TYR A 61 -0.06 -18.63 0.53
CA TYR A 61 -0.70 -19.21 1.69
C TYR A 61 0.27 -20.16 2.39
N ASP A 62 0.24 -20.17 3.72
CA ASP A 62 0.90 -21.19 4.53
C ASP A 62 0.26 -22.55 4.25
N SER A 63 1.06 -23.54 3.87
CA SER A 63 0.57 -24.83 3.38
C SER A 63 -0.05 -25.71 4.47
N VAL A 64 0.23 -25.42 5.76
CA VAL A 64 -0.26 -26.23 6.88
C VAL A 64 -1.55 -25.64 7.44
N THR A 65 -1.59 -24.34 7.65
CA THR A 65 -2.69 -23.64 8.31
C THR A 65 -3.66 -22.99 7.33
N MET A 66 -3.31 -22.92 6.04
CA MET A 66 -4.03 -22.14 5.03
C MET A 66 -4.15 -20.64 5.38
N MET A 67 -3.22 -20.12 6.19
CA MET A 67 -3.17 -18.69 6.51
C MET A 67 -2.59 -17.89 5.35
N GLN A 68 -3.24 -16.80 4.96
CA GLN A 68 -2.76 -15.93 3.87
C GLN A 68 -1.46 -15.19 4.26
N GLU A 69 -0.50 -15.17 3.35
CA GLU A 69 0.69 -14.33 3.46
C GLU A 69 0.35 -12.87 3.10
N THR A 70 0.16 -12.04 4.12
CA THR A 70 -0.31 -10.66 3.99
C THR A 70 0.72 -9.59 4.35
N LYS A 71 1.85 -9.98 4.94
CA LYS A 71 2.78 -9.05 5.61
C LYS A 71 4.05 -8.75 4.81
N THR A 72 4.44 -9.64 3.90
CA THR A 72 5.70 -9.56 3.17
C THR A 72 5.45 -9.72 1.68
N THR A 73 6.06 -8.86 0.89
CA THR A 73 6.07 -8.93 -0.56
C THR A 73 7.31 -8.23 -1.10
N VAL A 74 7.81 -8.67 -2.25
CA VAL A 74 8.90 -7.99 -2.95
C VAL A 74 8.28 -6.94 -3.86
N CYS A 75 8.79 -5.72 -3.78
CA CYS A 75 8.33 -4.61 -4.61
C CYS A 75 9.50 -3.90 -5.30
N GLN A 76 9.16 -3.10 -6.30
CA GLN A 76 10.05 -2.11 -6.90
C GLN A 76 9.49 -0.74 -6.54
N ILE A 77 10.38 0.20 -6.22
CA ILE A 77 10.02 1.57 -5.85
C ILE A 77 10.48 2.48 -6.99
N GLU A 78 9.53 3.19 -7.59
CA GLU A 78 9.80 4.20 -8.61
C GLU A 78 9.18 5.53 -8.20
N ARG A 79 9.79 6.62 -8.67
CA ARG A 79 9.20 7.95 -8.54
C ARG A 79 8.02 8.06 -9.51
N ALA A 80 6.88 8.53 -9.01
CA ALA A 80 5.67 8.80 -9.80
C ALA A 80 5.80 10.01 -10.73
#